data_AF-A0A392PXW1-F1
#
_entry.id   AF-A0A392PXW1-F1
#
_cell.length_a   1.000
_cell.length_b   1.000
_cell.length_c   1.000
_cell.angle_alpha   90.00
_cell.angle_beta   90.00
_cell.angle_gamma   90.00
#
_symmetry.space_group_name_H-M   'P 1'
#
loop_
_entity.id
_entity.type
_entity.pdbx_description
1 polymer ?
#
loop_
_entity_poly.entity_id
_entity_poly.type
_entity_poly.pdbx_seq_one_letter_code
_entity_poly.pdbx_strand_id
1 'polypeptide(L)'
;SSNLNPAFAYTVVYVKDVAESVDFYAKAFGYSVRRLDESHRWGELESGHTTIAFTPIHQHETDDLTGVVHANRSKQERPPLEVCFVYPDVDAAYKSSCRHSVGVTLNTDPDLLLSNNDAVTRSNQS
;
A
#
# COMPACT_ATOMS: atom_id res chain seq x y z
N SER A 1 -11.13 -25.96 -4.76
CA SER A 1 -11.68 -24.60 -4.99
C SER A 1 -10.62 -23.61 -4.57
N SER A 2 -10.30 -22.59 -5.37
CA SER A 2 -9.39 -21.53 -4.92
C SER A 2 -10.06 -20.72 -3.79
N ASN A 3 -9.32 -20.42 -2.72
CA ASN A 3 -9.83 -19.64 -1.60
C ASN A 3 -9.72 -18.14 -1.93
N LEU A 4 -10.88 -17.50 -2.15
CA LEU A 4 -10.98 -16.08 -2.50
C LEU A 4 -11.39 -15.21 -1.32
N ASN A 5 -11.19 -15.66 -0.08
CA ASN A 5 -11.44 -14.83 1.09
C ASN A 5 -10.15 -14.05 1.46
N PRO A 6 -10.10 -12.71 1.24
CA PRO A 6 -8.92 -11.93 1.60
C PRO A 6 -8.84 -11.67 3.10
N ALA A 7 -7.61 -11.49 3.59
CA ALA A 7 -7.38 -10.74 4.82
C ALA A 7 -7.29 -9.24 4.50
N PHE A 8 -7.94 -8.41 5.31
CA PHE A 8 -7.71 -6.96 5.25
C PHE A 8 -6.39 -6.65 5.97
N ALA A 9 -5.34 -6.39 5.20
CA ALA A 9 -3.99 -6.32 5.73
C ALA A 9 -3.73 -4.98 6.41
N TYR A 10 -3.85 -3.89 5.66
CA TYR A 10 -3.59 -2.54 6.16
C TYR A 10 -4.23 -1.46 5.28
N THR A 11 -4.35 -0.27 5.86
CA THR A 11 -4.56 0.98 5.13
C THR A 11 -3.25 1.76 5.12
N VAL A 12 -2.80 2.23 3.95
CA VAL A 12 -1.62 3.10 3.84
C VAL A 12 -2.08 4.54 3.64
N VAL A 13 -1.50 5.47 4.40
CA VAL A 13 -1.69 6.92 4.24
C VAL A 13 -0.39 7.54 3.74
N TYR A 14 -0.47 8.26 2.63
CA TYR A 14 0.66 9.01 2.09
C TYR A 14 0.81 10.34 2.83
N VAL A 15 1.95 10.53 3.50
CA VAL A 15 2.21 11.68 4.38
C VAL A 15 3.49 12.42 4.03
N LYS A 16 3.63 13.67 4.48
CA LYS A 16 4.85 14.45 4.24
C LYS A 16 6.01 13.95 5.10
N ASP A 17 5.72 13.63 6.37
CA ASP A 17 6.67 13.12 7.34
C ASP A 17 6.04 11.93 8.08
N VAL A 18 6.70 10.78 8.03
CA VAL A 18 6.19 9.53 8.62
C VAL A 18 6.27 9.57 10.14
N ALA A 19 7.38 10.02 10.70
CA ALA A 19 7.60 10.00 12.14
C ALA A 19 6.67 10.99 12.84
N GLU A 20 6.51 12.22 12.31
CA GLU A 20 5.55 13.19 12.83
C GLU A 20 4.11 12.68 12.75
N SER A 21 3.75 11.98 11.66
CA SER A 21 2.42 11.41 11.50
C SER A 21 2.16 10.29 12.52
N VAL A 22 3.09 9.35 12.67
CA VAL A 22 3.00 8.28 13.67
C VAL A 22 2.83 8.86 15.07
N ASP A 23 3.67 9.82 15.44
CA ASP A 23 3.62 10.48 16.75
C ASP A 23 2.29 11.20 16.98
N PHE A 24 1.81 11.96 15.98
CA PHE A 24 0.54 12.65 16.04
C PHE A 24 -0.62 11.68 16.25
N TYR A 25 -0.74 10.63 15.43
CA TYR A 25 -1.86 9.70 15.53
C TYR A 25 -1.81 8.86 16.80
N ALA A 26 -0.62 8.46 17.26
CA ALA A 26 -0.44 7.77 18.53
C ALA A 26 -0.91 8.64 19.71
N LYS A 27 -0.48 9.90 19.77
CA LYS A 27 -0.81 10.81 20.88
C LYS A 27 -2.24 11.31 20.84
N ALA A 28 -2.73 11.70 19.67
CA ALA A 28 -4.04 12.33 19.53
C ALA A 28 -5.20 11.33 19.69
N PHE A 29 -5.00 10.08 19.24
CA PHE A 29 -6.06 9.07 19.21
C PHE A 29 -5.77 7.86 20.10
N GLY A 30 -4.61 7.82 20.78
CA GLY A 30 -4.26 6.75 21.71
C GLY A 30 -3.81 5.44 21.05
N TYR A 31 -3.35 5.49 19.80
CA TYR A 31 -2.84 4.31 19.12
C TYR A 31 -1.47 3.88 19.65
N SER A 32 -1.22 2.57 19.66
CA SER A 32 0.10 2.02 19.92
C SER A 32 0.92 1.99 18.64
N VAL A 33 2.17 2.45 18.71
CA VAL A 33 3.12 2.34 17.61
C VAL A 33 3.57 0.88 17.51
N ARG A 34 3.23 0.24 16.40
CA ARG A 34 3.65 -1.12 16.08
C ARG A 34 5.07 -1.14 15.55
N ARG A 35 5.36 -0.20 14.65
CA ARG A 35 6.66 -0.08 13.97
C ARG A 35 6.90 1.35 13.52
N LEU A 36 8.15 1.77 13.59
CA LEU A 36 8.67 2.92 12.87
C LEU A 36 10.08 2.52 12.42
N ASP A 37 10.34 2.56 11.12
CA ASP A 37 11.67 2.24 10.58
C ASP A 37 12.68 3.37 10.86
N GLU A 38 13.97 3.05 10.91
CA GLU A 38 15.02 4.05 11.20
C GLU A 38 15.17 5.09 10.08
N SER A 39 14.77 4.73 8.86
CA SER A 39 14.80 5.61 7.68
C SER A 39 13.60 6.58 7.64
N HIS A 40 12.62 6.42 8.53
CA HIS A 40 11.33 7.12 8.53
C HIS A 40 10.62 7.07 7.18
N ARG A 41 10.75 5.95 6.47
CA ARG A 41 10.06 5.65 5.21
C ARG A 41 8.81 4.82 5.44
N TRP A 42 8.64 4.25 6.63
CA TRP A 42 7.53 3.40 6.98
C TRP A 42 7.20 3.43 8.47
N GLY A 43 5.94 3.67 8.79
CA GLY A 43 5.41 3.65 10.14
C GLY A 43 4.09 2.90 10.22
N GLU A 44 3.85 2.18 11.30
CA GLU A 44 2.62 1.41 11.53
C GLU A 44 2.06 1.65 12.92
N LEU A 45 0.74 1.79 12.98
CA LEU A 45 -0.06 1.81 14.21
C LEU A 45 -0.92 0.56 14.29
N GLU A 46 -1.04 0.02 15.51
CA GLU A 46 -2.01 -1.04 15.82
C GLU A 46 -3.43 -0.48 15.76
N SER A 47 -4.32 -1.08 14.95
CA SER A 47 -5.74 -0.70 14.88
C SER A 47 -6.70 -1.89 15.08
N GLY A 48 -6.19 -2.98 15.66
CA GLY A 48 -6.93 -4.20 15.98
C GLY A 48 -6.56 -5.33 15.05
N HIS A 49 -7.48 -5.75 14.18
CA HIS A 49 -7.22 -6.84 13.22
C HIS A 49 -6.38 -6.42 12.00
N THR A 50 -6.12 -5.13 11.83
CA THR A 50 -5.38 -4.52 10.73
C THR A 50 -4.46 -3.42 11.28
N THR A 51 -3.71 -2.74 10.41
CA THR A 51 -2.83 -1.63 10.78
C THR A 51 -3.14 -0.38 9.95
N ILE A 52 -2.82 0.78 10.54
CA ILE A 52 -2.71 2.03 9.80
C ILE A 52 -1.22 2.25 9.52
N ALA A 53 -0.85 2.21 8.26
CA ALA A 53 0.50 2.42 7.78
C ALA A 53 0.69 3.82 7.20
N PHE A 54 1.91 4.34 7.29
CA PHE A 54 2.31 5.65 6.80
C PHE A 54 3.55 5.52 5.94
N THR A 55 3.53 6.19 4.79
CA THR A 55 4.66 6.26 3.86
C THR A 55 4.78 7.66 3.27
N PRO A 56 5.96 8.12 2.84
CA PRO A 56 6.11 9.44 2.22
C PRO A 56 5.28 9.57 0.94
N ILE A 57 4.70 10.75 0.70
CA ILE A 57 3.99 11.11 -0.55
C ILE A 57 4.88 10.89 -1.78
N HIS A 58 6.19 11.11 -1.63
CA HIS A 58 7.18 10.94 -2.69
C HIS A 58 8.22 9.89 -2.30
N GLN A 59 8.37 8.86 -3.14
CA GLN A 59 9.38 7.83 -2.99
C GLN A 59 10.25 7.77 -4.25
N HIS A 60 11.53 8.15 -4.14
CA HIS A 60 12.47 8.14 -5.26
C HIS A 60 12.62 6.78 -5.94
N GLU A 61 12.53 5.67 -5.20
CA GLU A 61 12.65 4.29 -5.74
C GLU A 61 11.56 3.92 -6.75
N THR A 62 10.45 4.65 -6.76
CA THR A 62 9.34 4.45 -7.71
C THR A 62 9.31 5.45 -8.86
N ASP A 63 10.23 6.42 -8.86
CA ASP A 63 10.41 7.34 -9.98
C ASP A 63 11.10 6.60 -11.16
N ASP A 64 11.97 5.62 -10.85
CA ASP A 64 12.80 4.87 -11.81
C ASP A 64 12.24 3.49 -12.20
N LEU A 65 11.04 3.10 -11.73
CA LEU A 65 10.34 1.89 -12.23
C LEU A 65 9.76 2.16 -13.64
N THR A 66 10.63 2.52 -14.57
CA THR A 66 10.34 2.65 -16.00
C THR A 66 10.49 1.30 -16.69
N GLY A 67 9.69 0.32 -16.28
CA GLY A 67 9.35 -0.81 -17.15
C GLY A 67 8.36 -0.30 -18.20
N VAL A 68 8.64 -0.52 -19.48
CA VAL A 68 7.89 0.06 -20.60
C VAL A 68 6.43 -0.43 -20.60
N VAL A 69 5.56 0.31 -19.92
CA VAL A 69 4.10 0.24 -20.05
C VAL A 69 3.58 1.67 -19.98
N HIS A 70 2.91 2.13 -21.04
CA HIS A 70 2.27 3.43 -21.10
C HIS A 70 1.06 3.47 -20.15
N ALA A 71 1.32 3.63 -18.86
CA ALA A 71 0.32 4.20 -17.97
C ALA A 71 0.21 5.68 -18.36
N ASN A 72 -1.00 6.10 -18.76
CA ASN A 72 -1.33 7.50 -18.99
C ASN A 72 -1.29 8.22 -17.63
N ARG A 73 -0.09 8.40 -17.06
CA ARG A 73 0.14 9.18 -15.86
C ARG A 73 -0.01 10.63 -16.28
N SER A 74 -1.23 11.15 -16.17
CA SER A 74 -1.36 12.56 -15.85
C SER A 74 -0.43 12.86 -14.66
N LYS A 75 0.10 14.07 -14.55
CA LYS A 75 0.87 14.54 -13.39
C LYS A 75 0.03 14.58 -12.10
N GLN A 76 -0.92 13.66 -11.91
CA GLN A 76 -1.69 13.53 -10.69
C GLN A 76 -0.80 12.92 -9.61
N GLU A 77 -0.72 13.66 -8.51
CA GLU A 77 -0.21 13.18 -7.23
C GLU A 77 -0.86 11.83 -6.88
N ARG A 78 -0.12 10.98 -6.17
CA ARG A 78 -0.64 9.69 -5.70
C ARG A 78 -1.94 9.89 -4.95
N PRO A 79 -2.92 8.96 -5.06
CA PRO A 79 -4.05 8.95 -4.16
C PRO A 79 -3.56 9.01 -2.71
N PRO A 80 -4.19 9.81 -1.83
CA PRO A 80 -3.69 10.02 -0.48
C PRO A 80 -3.76 8.76 0.40
N LEU A 81 -4.45 7.71 -0.05
CA LEU A 81 -4.75 6.51 0.72
C LEU A 81 -4.83 5.26 -0.17
N GLU A 82 -4.35 4.14 0.37
CA GLU A 82 -4.50 2.80 -0.21
C GLU A 82 -5.15 1.84 0.79
N VAL A 83 -5.92 0.88 0.26
CA VAL A 83 -6.53 -0.22 1.01
C VAL A 83 -5.96 -1.53 0.47
N CYS A 84 -5.35 -2.33 1.35
CA CYS A 84 -4.58 -3.49 0.94
C CYS A 84 -5.23 -4.80 1.42
N PHE A 85 -5.43 -5.71 0.48
CA PHE A 85 -5.97 -7.05 0.73
C PHE A 85 -4.91 -8.10 0.42
N VAL A 86 -4.77 -9.09 1.30
CA VAL A 86 -3.89 -10.24 1.09
C VAL A 86 -4.75 -11.44 0.71
N TYR A 87 -4.46 -12.03 -0.44
CA TYR A 87 -5.10 -13.24 -0.93
C TYR A 87 -4.13 -14.43 -0.87
N PRO A 88 -4.58 -15.61 -0.44
CA PRO A 88 -3.78 -16.84 -0.56
C PRO A 88 -3.48 -17.22 -2.02
N ASP A 89 -4.37 -16.84 -2.95
CA ASP A 89 -4.27 -17.10 -4.38
C ASP A 89 -4.49 -15.78 -5.15
N VAL A 90 -3.39 -15.05 -5.36
CA VAL A 90 -3.38 -13.73 -6.02
C VAL A 90 -3.86 -13.83 -7.46
N ASP A 91 -3.49 -14.87 -8.18
CA ASP A 91 -3.90 -15.08 -9.57
C ASP A 91 -5.41 -15.28 -9.71
N ALA A 92 -6.01 -16.10 -8.83
CA ALA A 92 -7.45 -16.30 -8.82
C ALA A 92 -8.19 -15.02 -8.41
N ALA A 93 -7.64 -14.26 -7.46
CA ALA A 93 -8.18 -12.97 -7.03
C ALA A 93 -8.14 -11.94 -8.17
N TYR A 94 -7.02 -11.84 -8.89
CA TYR A 94 -6.87 -10.95 -10.04
C TYR A 94 -7.87 -11.29 -11.15
N LYS A 95 -7.95 -12.58 -11.54
CA LYS A 95 -8.94 -13.04 -12.52
C LYS A 95 -10.37 -12.73 -12.07
N SER A 96 -10.66 -12.84 -10.77
CA SER A 96 -11.95 -12.46 -10.21
C SER A 96 -12.22 -10.95 -10.33
N SER A 97 -11.23 -10.12 -10.01
CA SER A 97 -11.31 -8.67 -10.16
C SER A 97 -11.63 -8.26 -11.59
N CYS A 98 -10.90 -8.79 -12.58
CA CYS A 98 -11.14 -8.49 -14.00
C CYS A 98 -12.55 -8.89 -14.48
N ARG A 99 -13.15 -9.95 -13.91
CA ARG A 99 -14.53 -10.35 -14.25
C ARG A 99 -15.58 -9.38 -13.70
N HIS A 100 -15.29 -8.66 -12.62
CA HIS A 100 -16.24 -7.80 -11.90
C HIS A 100 -15.94 -6.31 -12.05
N SER A 101 -14.99 -5.92 -12.90
CA SER A 101 -14.50 -4.54 -13.01
C SER A 101 -15.37 -3.59 -13.83
N VAL A 102 -16.61 -3.96 -14.14
CA VAL A 102 -17.49 -3.11 -14.94
C VAL A 102 -17.76 -1.79 -14.19
N GLY A 103 -17.35 -0.67 -14.77
CA GLY A 103 -17.47 0.65 -14.15
C GLY A 103 -16.34 1.01 -13.16
N VAL A 104 -15.29 0.20 -13.06
CA VAL A 104 -14.13 0.44 -12.20
C VAL A 104 -12.86 0.45 -13.05
N THR A 105 -11.99 1.45 -12.82
CA THR A 105 -10.65 1.47 -13.41
C THR A 105 -9.76 0.47 -12.68
N LEU A 106 -9.31 -0.58 -13.37
CA LEU A 106 -8.26 -1.46 -12.88
C LEU A 106 -6.91 -1.01 -13.39
N ASN A 107 -5.91 -1.00 -12.53
CA ASN A 107 -4.53 -1.04 -12.99
C ASN A 107 -4.26 -2.48 -13.46
N THR A 108 -4.10 -2.67 -14.77
CA THR A 108 -4.08 -4.01 -15.40
C THR A 108 -2.71 -4.67 -15.39
N ASP A 109 -1.74 -4.06 -14.72
CA ASP A 109 -0.42 -4.64 -14.53
C ASP A 109 -0.34 -5.27 -13.11
N PRO A 110 -0.43 -6.60 -13.01
CA PRO A 110 -0.35 -7.31 -11.73
C PRO A 110 1.00 -7.09 -11.05
N ASP A 111 2.07 -6.83 -11.81
CA ASP A 111 3.40 -6.58 -11.26
C ASP A 111 3.50 -5.18 -10.65
N LEU A 112 2.73 -4.19 -11.10
CA LEU A 112 2.66 -2.85 -10.49
C LEU A 112 1.82 -2.80 -9.20
N LEU A 113 0.76 -3.61 -9.15
CA LEU A 113 -0.08 -3.77 -7.95
C LEU A 113 0.67 -4.48 -6.82
N LEU A 114 1.51 -5.45 -7.20
CA LEU A 114 2.39 -6.17 -6.29
C LEU A 114 3.66 -5.39 -5.99
N SER A 115 4.30 -4.70 -6.96
CA SER A 115 5.58 -4.01 -6.72
C SER A 115 5.45 -2.82 -5.77
N ASN A 116 4.34 -2.09 -5.78
CA ASN A 116 4.15 -0.99 -4.84
C ASN A 116 4.08 -1.49 -3.39
N ASN A 117 3.56 -2.70 -3.16
CA ASN A 117 3.50 -3.31 -1.83
C ASN A 117 4.77 -4.12 -1.51
N ASP A 118 5.28 -4.91 -2.45
CA ASP A 118 6.49 -5.72 -2.26
C ASP A 118 7.76 -4.88 -2.14
N ALA A 119 7.89 -3.76 -2.88
CA ALA A 119 9.06 -2.89 -2.74
C ALA A 119 9.08 -2.22 -1.36
N VAL A 120 7.92 -1.76 -0.87
CA VAL A 120 7.78 -1.10 0.44
C VAL A 120 7.87 -2.11 1.60
N THR A 121 7.42 -3.35 1.40
CA THR A 121 7.47 -4.38 2.45
C THR A 121 8.84 -5.10 2.48
N ARG A 122 9.50 -5.32 1.33
CA ARG A 122 10.82 -5.99 1.27
C ARG A 122 11.99 -5.09 1.62
N SER A 123 11.96 -3.80 1.26
CA SER A 123 13.01 -2.85 1.70
C SER A 123 13.03 -2.66 3.22
N ASN A 124 11.91 -2.95 3.89
CA ASN A 124 11.74 -2.77 5.32
C ASN A 124 11.76 -4.10 6.11
N GLN A 125 12.17 -5.22 5.51
CA GLN A 125 12.44 -6.47 6.25
C GLN A 125 13.94 -6.74 6.48
N SER A 126 14.83 -5.88 5.97
CA SER A 126 16.28 -5.91 6.20
C SER A 126 16.73 -4.94 7.28
#